data_AF-A0A1H7W7N6-F1
#
_entry.id   AF-A0A1H7W7N6-F1
#
_cell.length_a   1.000
_cell.length_b   1.000
_cell.length_c   1.000
_cell.angle_alpha   90.00
_cell.angle_beta   90.00
_cell.angle_gamma   90.00
#
_symmetry.space_group_name_H-M   'P 1'
#
loop_
_entity.id
_entity.type
_entity.pdbx_description
1 polymer ?
#
loop_
_entity_poly.entity_id
_entity_poly.type
_entity_poly.pdbx_seq_one_letter_code
_entity_poly.pdbx_strand_id
1 'polypeptide(L)' 'MQDDAGKKQKEKKSVLDDILGNAISSTKKYEETKTGLETKSCKSCGAARPSDTNLKYCDFCDNQFY' A
#
# COMPACT_ATOMS: atom_id res chain seq x y z
N MET A 1 13.35 47.57 25.77
CA MET A 1 12.67 47.01 24.59
C MET A 1 13.18 45.59 24.48
N GLN A 2 12.35 44.59 24.80
CA GLN A 2 12.67 43.17 24.70
C GLN A 2 11.87 42.62 23.52
N ASP A 3 12.58 42.31 22.44
CA ASP A 3 12.00 41.76 21.22
C ASP A 3 11.90 40.23 21.34
N ASP A 4 10.71 39.77 21.73
CA ASP A 4 10.34 38.35 21.75
C ASP A 4 9.92 37.93 20.33
N ALA A 5 10.90 37.54 19.51
CA ALA A 5 10.67 37.02 18.17
C ALA A 5 10.37 35.52 18.23
N GLY A 6 9.14 35.18 18.60
CA GLY A 6 8.54 33.86 18.43
C GLY A 6 8.49 33.44 16.96
N LYS A 7 9.59 32.89 16.44
CA LYS A 7 9.69 32.40 15.07
C LYS A 7 9.13 30.98 14.99
N LYS A 8 7.80 30.85 14.95
CA LYS A 8 7.10 29.62 14.51
C LYS A 8 7.50 29.34 13.06
N GLN A 9 8.58 28.59 12.87
CA GLN A 9 8.92 28.00 11.58
C GLN A 9 7.85 26.94 11.28
N LYS A 10 6.81 27.33 10.53
CA LYS A 10 6.01 26.35 9.79
C LYS A 10 6.95 25.72 8.77
N GLU A 11 7.49 24.55 9.11
CA GLU A 11 8.11 23.65 8.14
C GLU A 11 7.17 23.56 6.94
N LYS A 12 7.62 24.12 5.81
CA LYS A 12 6.98 23.87 4.52
C LYS A 12 7.23 22.39 4.26
N LYS A 13 6.30 21.52 4.67
CA LYS A 13 6.33 20.11 4.33
C LYS A 13 6.56 20.03 2.82
N SER A 14 7.66 19.42 2.43
CA SER A 14 8.01 19.32 1.03
C SER A 14 6.97 18.41 0.38
N VAL A 15 6.57 18.71 -0.86
CA VAL A 15 5.69 17.82 -1.63
C VAL A 15 6.26 16.39 -1.67
N LEU A 16 7.60 16.27 -1.59
CA LEU A 16 8.31 15.01 -1.48
C LEU A 16 7.99 14.24 -0.18
N ASP A 17 7.84 14.93 0.95
CA ASP A 17 7.46 14.31 2.23
C ASP A 17 6.03 13.78 2.20
N ASP A 18 5.11 14.51 1.55
CA ASP A 18 3.73 14.07 1.39
C ASP A 18 3.62 12.85 0.45
N ILE A 19 4.38 12.84 -0.66
CA ILE A 19 4.46 11.68 -1.56
C ILE A 19 5.04 10.47 -0.82
N LEU A 20 6.11 10.66 -0.06
CA LEU A 20 6.75 9.60 0.71
C LEU A 20 5.81 9.05 1.79
N GLY A 21 5.14 9.93 2.54
CA GLY A 21 4.14 9.55 3.54
C GLY A 21 2.98 8.75 2.94
N ASN A 22 2.48 9.18 1.78
CA ASN A 22 1.42 8.47 1.04
C ASN A 22 1.88 7.10 0.54
N ALA A 23 3.10 6.99 0.01
CA ALA A 23 3.67 5.73 -0.44
C ALA A 23 3.80 4.74 0.72
N ILE A 24 4.39 5.17 1.85
CA ILE A 24 4.57 4.33 3.05
C ILE A 24 3.22 3.91 3.65
N SER A 25 2.25 4.83 3.73
CA SER A 25 0.92 4.51 4.24
C SER A 25 0.20 3.47 3.36
N SER A 26 0.38 3.56 2.04
CA SER A 26 -0.24 2.64 1.08
C SER A 26 0.40 1.25 1.11
N THR A 27 1.72 1.17 1.27
CA THR A 27 2.41 -0.13 1.39
C THR A 27 2.13 -0.81 2.72
N LYS A 28 2.04 -0.06 3.82
CA LYS A 28 1.68 -0.61 5.14
C LYS A 28 0.29 -1.25 5.14
N LYS A 29 -0.70 -0.59 4.55
CA LYS A 29 -2.06 -1.15 4.41
C LYS A 29 -2.08 -2.44 3.60
N TYR A 30 -1.22 -2.56 2.58
CA TYR A 30 -1.10 -3.78 1.78
C TYR A 30 -0.54 -4.96 2.60
N GLU A 31 0.50 -4.72 3.40
CA GLU A 31 1.09 -5.73 4.29
C GLU A 31 0.10 -6.18 5.38
N GLU A 32 -0.62 -5.23 6.00
CA GLU A 32 -1.65 -5.54 7.01
C GLU A 32 -2.80 -6.37 6.41
N THR A 33 -3.19 -6.10 5.16
CA THR A 33 -4.24 -6.87 4.46
C THR A 33 -3.76 -8.28 4.10
N LYS A 34 -2.49 -8.44 3.75
CA LYS A 34 -1.85 -9.76 3.50
C LYS A 34 -1.91 -10.69 4.71
N THR A 35 -1.97 -10.13 5.92
CA THR A 35 -1.86 -10.88 7.18
C THR A 35 -3.21 -11.46 7.63
N GLY A 36 -4.34 -11.00 7.09
CA GLY A 36 -5.68 -11.44 7.51
C GLY A 36 -6.39 -12.41 6.57
N LEU A 37 -5.94 -12.54 5.32
CA LEU A 37 -6.54 -13.44 4.34
C LEU A 37 -5.44 -14.34 3.78
N GLU A 38 -5.47 -15.63 4.11
CA GLU A 38 -4.65 -16.63 3.40
C GLU A 38 -5.13 -16.70 1.95
N THR A 39 -4.65 -15.78 1.12
CA THR A 39 -4.94 -15.72 -0.31
C THR A 39 -3.76 -16.28 -1.06
N LYS A 40 -3.98 -17.31 -1.88
CA LYS A 40 -3.00 -17.74 -2.88
C LYS A 40 -2.84 -16.59 -3.89
N SER A 41 -1.61 -16.30 -4.32
CA SER A 41 -1.40 -15.32 -5.40
C SER A 41 -1.29 -16.03 -6.75
N CYS A 42 -1.77 -15.38 -7.81
CA CYS A 42 -1.54 -15.87 -9.18
C CYS A 42 -0.05 -15.80 -9.50
N LYS A 43 0.55 -16.89 -9.99
CA LYS A 43 1.96 -16.88 -10.41
C LYS A 43 2.23 -15.96 -11.60
N SER A 44 1.25 -15.79 -12.49
CA SER A 44 1.42 -15.02 -13.74
C SER A 44 1.25 -13.52 -13.54
N CYS A 45 0.27 -13.08 -12.75
CA CYS A 45 -0.03 -11.66 -12.58
C CYS A 45 0.07 -11.14 -11.14
N GLY A 46 0.34 -12.00 -10.16
CA GLY A 46 0.47 -11.61 -8.75
C GLY A 46 -0.85 -11.27 -8.05
N ALA A 47 -2.00 -11.34 -8.74
CA ALA A 47 -3.30 -11.04 -8.15
C ALA A 47 -3.60 -11.94 -6.95
N ALA A 48 -4.11 -11.35 -5.86
CA ALA A 48 -4.53 -12.07 -4.67
C ALA A 48 -5.83 -12.84 -4.93
N ARG A 49 -5.85 -14.11 -4.56
CA ARG A 49 -6.98 -15.03 -4.75
C ARG A 49 -7.39 -15.64 -3.41
N PRO A 50 -8.66 -15.55 -2.98
CA PRO A 50 -9.10 -16.21 -1.77
C PRO A 50 -8.83 -17.73 -1.84
N SER A 51 -8.32 -18.35 -0.78
CA SER A 51 -7.97 -19.78 -0.83
C SER A 51 -9.18 -20.71 -1.04
N ASP A 52 -10.39 -20.22 -0.80
CA ASP A 52 -11.65 -20.98 -0.89
C ASP A 52 -12.25 -21.03 -2.32
N THR A 53 -11.63 -20.37 -3.32
CA THR A 53 -12.19 -20.35 -4.67
C THR A 53 -11.67 -21.48 -5.57
N ASN A 54 -12.59 -22.28 -6.10
CA ASN A 54 -12.34 -23.40 -7.02
C ASN A 54 -12.10 -23.02 -8.50
N LEU A 55 -11.97 -21.72 -8.84
CA LEU A 55 -11.66 -21.31 -10.22
C LEU A 55 -10.26 -21.82 -10.65
N LYS A 56 -10.23 -22.40 -11.84
CA LYS A 56 -9.00 -22.92 -12.47
C LYS A 56 -8.18 -21.82 -13.15
N TYR A 57 -8.82 -20.70 -13.49
CA TYR A 57 -8.26 -19.60 -14.28
C TYR A 57 -8.38 -18.27 -13.54
N CYS A 58 -7.39 -17.40 -13.75
CA CYS A 58 -7.33 -16.08 -13.13
C CYS A 58 -8.25 -15.07 -13.83
N ASP A 59 -9.16 -14.45 -13.09
CA ASP A 59 -10.09 -13.43 -13.61
C ASP A 59 -9.39 -12.18 -14.19
N PHE A 60 -8.11 -11.95 -13.85
CA PHE A 60 -7.36 -10.78 -14.31
C PHE A 60 -6.51 -11.02 -15.55
N CYS A 61 -6.05 -12.25 -15.77
CA CYS A 61 -5.09 -12.55 -16.83
C CYS A 61 -5.38 -13.85 -17.58
N ASP A 62 -6.52 -14.50 -17.31
CA ASP A 62 -7.00 -15.76 -17.90
C ASP A 62 -6.01 -16.94 -17.83
N ASN A 63 -4.91 -16.79 -17.08
CA ASN A 63 -3.92 -17.84 -16.92
C ASN A 63 -4.41 -18.89 -15.93
N GLN A 64 -4.06 -20.16 -16.20
CA GLN A 64 -4.34 -21.26 -15.29
C GLN A 64 -3.50 -21.10 -14.02
N PHE A 65 -4.10 -21.33 -12.85
CA PHE A 65 -3.39 -21.24 -11.56
C PHE A 65 -2.48 -22.46 -11.28
N TYR A 66 -2.61 -23.55 -12.05
CA TYR A 66 -1.90 -24.81 -11.88
C TYR A 66 -0.71 -24.92 -12.82
#